data_AF-A0A852VAF7-F1
#
_entry.id   AF-A0A852VAF7-F1
#
_cell.length_a   1.000
_cell.length_b   1.000
_cell.length_c   1.000
_cell.angle_alpha   90.00
_cell.angle_beta   90.00
_cell.angle_gamma   90.00
#
_symmetry.space_group_name_H-M   'P 1'
#
loop_
_entity.id
_entity.type
_entity.pdbx_description
1 polymer ?
#
loop_
_entity_poly.entity_id
_entity_poly.type
_entity_poly.pdbx_seq_one_letter_code
_entity_poly.pdbx_strand_id
1 'polypeptide(L)'
;MNSARGAMTFLRTSEAILASGGVVWITPQARFVDSRARPLEFKPGLSILASRVAVSTGWCTVVPLAIEYPFWDERLPECLLHFGEPLKVDSPQDSEKLQQELVQSLETAMNTLRFIAIQRDARNFDTLAHGKLGTGGFYGGWQKLKASLTGRPYQAEHTVLPEYGRDVASCKERGDDL
;
A
#
# COMPACT_ATOMS: atom_id res chain seq x y z
N MET A 1 10.33 -22.03 10.62
CA MET A 1 10.26 -23.05 9.55
C MET A 1 11.09 -22.59 8.36
N ASN A 2 12.36 -23.01 8.26
CA ASN A 2 13.18 -22.84 7.05
C ASN A 2 13.64 -24.24 6.63
N SER A 3 12.90 -24.93 5.75
CA SER A 3 13.31 -26.25 5.24
C SER A 3 13.21 -26.28 3.73
N ALA A 4 14.16 -26.98 3.09
CA ALA A 4 14.15 -27.18 1.63
C ALA A 4 12.84 -27.83 1.15
N ARG A 5 12.30 -28.76 1.96
CA ARG A 5 11.03 -29.41 1.68
C ARG A 5 9.87 -28.41 1.66
N GLY A 6 9.82 -27.48 2.62
CA GLY A 6 8.78 -26.45 2.67
C GLY A 6 8.84 -25.50 1.47
N ALA A 7 10.04 -25.07 1.08
CA ALA A 7 10.23 -24.25 -0.11
C ALA A 7 9.78 -24.95 -1.40
N MET A 8 10.11 -26.24 -1.56
CA MET A 8 9.66 -27.01 -2.72
C MET A 8 8.15 -27.23 -2.75
N THR A 9 7.51 -27.46 -1.60
CA THR A 9 6.05 -27.56 -1.53
C THR A 9 5.39 -26.23 -1.93
N PHE A 10 5.91 -25.10 -1.43
CA PHE A 10 5.44 -23.77 -1.82
C PHE A 10 5.49 -23.58 -3.34
N LEU A 11 6.65 -23.82 -3.96
CA LEU A 11 6.81 -23.64 -5.41
C LEU A 11 5.83 -24.50 -6.20
N ARG A 12 5.75 -25.80 -5.88
CA ARG A 12 4.84 -26.73 -6.58
C ARG A 12 3.37 -26.33 -6.46
N THR A 13 2.93 -25.98 -5.26
CA THR A 13 1.53 -25.60 -5.02
C THR A 13 1.19 -24.29 -5.72
N SER A 14 2.08 -23.30 -5.63
CA SER A 14 1.86 -22.01 -6.29
C SER A 14 1.89 -22.11 -7.81
N GLU A 15 2.82 -22.88 -8.39
CA GLU A 15 2.85 -23.16 -9.84
C GLU A 15 1.54 -23.82 -10.30
N ALA A 16 1.01 -24.80 -9.55
CA ALA A 16 -0.26 -25.45 -9.89
C ALA A 16 -1.47 -24.49 -9.85
N ILE A 17 -1.54 -23.61 -8.83
CA ILE A 17 -2.61 -22.60 -8.73
C ILE A 17 -2.54 -21.61 -9.88
N LEU A 18 -1.33 -21.13 -10.22
CA LEU A 18 -1.14 -20.18 -11.32
C LEU A 18 -1.46 -20.82 -12.68
N ALA A 19 -1.06 -22.08 -12.89
CA ALA A 19 -1.38 -22.82 -14.10
C ALA A 19 -2.89 -23.07 -14.29
N SER A 20 -3.68 -23.11 -13.21
CA SER A 20 -5.14 -23.21 -13.30
C SER A 20 -5.84 -21.85 -13.48
N GLY A 21 -5.09 -20.76 -13.74
CA GLY A 21 -5.62 -19.40 -13.84
C GLY A 21 -5.98 -18.76 -12.50
N GLY A 22 -5.52 -19.32 -11.38
CA GLY A 22 -5.74 -18.78 -10.05
C GLY A 22 -4.79 -17.63 -9.71
N VAL A 23 -5.01 -17.01 -8.54
CA VAL A 23 -4.16 -15.95 -7.98
C VAL A 23 -3.57 -16.42 -6.66
N VAL A 24 -2.30 -16.11 -6.43
CA VAL A 24 -1.59 -16.46 -5.19
C VAL A 24 -1.25 -15.19 -4.41
N TRP A 25 -1.77 -15.07 -3.19
CA TRP A 25 -1.48 -13.97 -2.26
C TRP A 25 -0.41 -14.40 -1.25
N ILE A 26 0.71 -13.69 -1.19
CA ILE A 26 1.86 -14.06 -0.35
C ILE A 26 2.36 -12.85 0.44
N THR A 27 2.70 -13.06 1.71
CA THR A 27 3.52 -12.13 2.49
C THR A 27 4.99 -12.51 2.33
N PRO A 28 5.79 -11.74 1.56
CA PRO A 28 7.11 -12.19 1.10
C PRO A 28 8.14 -12.33 2.22
N GLN A 29 7.92 -11.70 3.37
CA GLN A 29 8.81 -11.78 4.54
C GLN A 29 8.59 -13.05 5.38
N ALA A 30 7.50 -13.79 5.14
CA ALA A 30 7.11 -15.01 5.86
C ALA A 30 7.02 -14.84 7.40
N ARG A 31 6.81 -13.61 7.86
CA ARG A 31 6.56 -13.23 9.26
C ARG A 31 5.68 -11.99 9.30
N PHE A 32 4.95 -11.80 10.39
CA PHE A 32 4.26 -10.54 10.65
C PHE A 32 5.30 -9.49 11.08
N VAL A 33 5.27 -8.34 10.42
CA VAL A 33 6.14 -7.20 10.70
C VAL A 33 5.31 -5.94 10.69
N ASP A 34 5.75 -4.93 11.44
CA ASP A 34 5.16 -3.59 11.34
C ASP A 34 5.36 -3.05 9.91
N SER A 35 4.33 -2.41 9.34
CA SER A 35 4.38 -1.86 7.97
C SER A 35 5.44 -0.77 7.80
N ARG A 36 5.92 -0.17 8.88
CA ARG A 36 6.95 0.89 8.86
C ARG A 36 8.36 0.33 9.04
N ALA A 37 8.52 -0.94 9.40
CA ALA A 37 9.82 -1.56 9.56
C ALA A 37 10.59 -1.57 8.23
N ARG A 38 11.86 -1.19 8.28
CA ARG A 38 12.80 -1.21 7.15
C ARG A 38 14.17 -1.70 7.63
N PRO A 39 14.97 -2.35 6.75
CA PRO A 39 14.65 -2.72 5.37
C PRO A 39 13.64 -3.88 5.28
N LEU A 40 13.03 -4.09 4.10
CA LEU A 40 12.17 -5.26 3.86
C LEU A 40 13.05 -6.50 3.61
N GLU A 41 12.74 -7.61 4.30
CA GLU A 41 13.53 -8.85 4.19
C GLU A 41 12.74 -9.95 3.49
N PHE A 42 12.82 -9.99 2.16
CA PHE A 42 12.11 -11.00 1.38
C PHE A 42 12.76 -12.39 1.52
N LYS A 43 11.92 -13.43 1.60
CA LYS A 43 12.36 -14.79 1.31
C LYS A 43 12.52 -14.96 -0.19
N PRO A 44 13.53 -15.72 -0.66
CA PRO A 44 13.83 -15.87 -2.09
C PRO A 44 12.77 -16.64 -2.88
N GLY A 45 11.84 -17.32 -2.20
CA GLY A 45 10.83 -18.16 -2.85
C GLY A 45 9.98 -17.42 -3.89
N LEU A 46 9.67 -16.14 -3.66
CA LEU A 46 8.83 -15.35 -4.57
C LEU A 46 9.53 -15.03 -5.90
N SER A 47 10.80 -14.60 -5.87
CA SER A 47 11.56 -14.32 -7.10
C SER A 47 11.79 -15.60 -7.91
N ILE A 48 12.09 -16.72 -7.23
CA ILE A 48 12.22 -18.03 -7.87
C ILE A 48 10.90 -18.47 -8.53
N LEU A 49 9.77 -18.33 -7.83
CA LEU A 49 8.44 -18.66 -8.37
C LEU A 49 8.13 -17.84 -9.61
N ALA A 50 8.26 -16.51 -9.54
CA ALA A 50 7.95 -15.62 -10.64
C ALA A 50 8.81 -15.93 -11.88
N SER A 51 10.11 -16.16 -11.69
CA SER A 51 11.03 -16.56 -12.77
C SER A 51 10.62 -17.90 -13.39
N ARG A 52 10.29 -18.93 -12.59
CA ARG A 52 9.86 -20.24 -13.10
C ARG A 52 8.55 -20.17 -13.89
N VAL A 53 7.58 -19.40 -13.40
CA VAL A 53 6.30 -19.22 -14.08
C VAL A 53 6.49 -18.47 -15.39
N ALA A 54 7.34 -17.44 -15.41
CA ALA A 54 7.68 -16.72 -16.64
C ALA A 54 8.35 -17.65 -17.67
N VAL A 55 9.26 -18.53 -17.23
CA VAL A 55 9.89 -19.54 -18.10
C VAL A 55 8.86 -20.52 -18.68
N SER A 56 7.89 -20.99 -17.90
CA SER A 56 6.94 -22.02 -18.33
C SER A 56 5.75 -21.49 -19.12
N THR A 57 5.31 -20.25 -18.86
CA THR A 57 4.10 -19.66 -19.45
C THR A 57 4.36 -18.45 -20.35
N GLY A 58 5.61 -17.98 -20.41
CA GLY A 58 6.05 -16.81 -21.17
C GLY A 58 5.97 -15.49 -20.39
N TRP A 59 5.22 -15.42 -19.29
CA TRP A 59 5.16 -14.25 -18.44
C TRP A 59 4.63 -14.56 -17.03
N CYS A 60 4.91 -13.69 -16.07
CA CYS A 60 4.32 -13.67 -14.75
C CYS A 60 4.09 -12.22 -14.33
N THR A 61 2.92 -11.90 -13.77
CA THR A 61 2.65 -10.57 -13.22
C THR A 61 2.60 -10.64 -11.71
N VAL A 62 3.40 -9.80 -11.07
CA VAL A 62 3.39 -9.61 -9.61
C VAL A 62 2.86 -8.21 -9.32
N VAL A 63 1.82 -8.13 -8.50
CA VAL A 63 1.21 -6.84 -8.11
C VAL A 63 1.56 -6.56 -6.66
N PRO A 64 2.32 -5.49 -6.35
CA PRO A 64 2.61 -5.11 -4.98
C PRO A 64 1.32 -4.63 -4.30
N LEU A 65 1.00 -5.17 -3.12
CA LEU A 65 -0.10 -4.70 -2.30
C LEU A 65 0.43 -4.23 -0.95
N ALA A 66 0.28 -2.93 -0.68
CA ALA A 66 0.49 -2.37 0.65
C ALA A 66 -0.84 -2.33 1.41
N ILE A 67 -0.77 -2.63 2.71
CA ILE A 67 -1.92 -2.64 3.61
C ILE A 67 -1.55 -1.89 4.90
N GLU A 68 -2.38 -0.96 5.33
CA GLU A 68 -2.26 -0.29 6.63
C GLU A 68 -3.58 -0.36 7.41
N TYR A 69 -3.47 -0.43 8.74
CA TYR A 69 -4.61 -0.42 9.66
C TYR A 69 -4.55 0.78 10.62
N PRO A 70 -4.63 2.03 10.12
CA PRO A 70 -4.54 3.19 11.00
C PRO A 70 -5.83 3.40 11.79
N PHE A 71 -5.68 3.92 13.00
CA PHE A 71 -6.80 4.49 13.74
C PHE A 71 -6.93 5.96 13.36
N TRP A 72 -7.99 6.28 12.61
CA TRP A 72 -8.38 7.65 12.30
C TRP A 72 -9.32 8.19 13.37
N ASP A 73 -10.55 8.57 13.00
CA ASP A 73 -11.50 9.20 13.91
C ASP A 73 -12.51 8.19 14.48
N GLU A 74 -12.64 7.03 13.85
CA GLU A 74 -13.55 5.96 14.25
C GLU A 74 -12.97 5.06 15.35
N ARG A 75 -13.87 4.37 16.07
CA ARG A 75 -13.49 3.43 17.15
C ARG A 75 -12.68 2.24 16.63
N LEU A 76 -12.95 1.82 15.40
CA LEU A 76 -12.27 0.71 14.74
C LEU A 76 -11.25 1.26 13.73
N PRO A 77 -10.15 0.55 13.48
CA PRO A 77 -9.18 1.00 12.50
C PRO A 77 -9.78 0.94 11.09
N GLU A 78 -9.35 1.87 10.25
CA GLU A 78 -9.58 1.79 8.81
C GLU A 78 -8.69 0.70 8.22
N CYS A 79 -9.16 0.00 7.18
CA CYS A 79 -8.33 -0.92 6.40
C CYS A 79 -8.01 -0.25 5.07
N LEU A 80 -6.80 0.30 4.95
CA LEU A 80 -6.35 1.00 3.75
C LEU A 80 -5.51 0.06 2.90
N LEU A 81 -5.80 0.06 1.60
CA LEU A 81 -5.17 -0.80 0.61
C LEU A 81 -4.60 0.06 -0.50
N HIS A 82 -3.40 -0.25 -0.97
CA HIS A 82 -2.84 0.35 -2.17
C HIS A 82 -2.15 -0.71 -3.03
N PHE A 83 -2.69 -0.90 -4.23
CA PHE A 83 -2.04 -1.68 -5.27
C PHE A 83 -1.02 -0.78 -5.98
N GLY A 84 0.25 -1.19 -5.93
CA GLY A 84 1.32 -0.52 -6.65
C GLY A 84 1.37 -0.92 -8.12
N GLU A 85 2.36 -0.37 -8.83
CA GLU A 85 2.60 -0.68 -10.24
C GLU A 85 2.87 -2.19 -10.45
N PRO A 86 2.13 -2.87 -11.33
CA PRO A 86 2.36 -4.27 -11.64
C PRO A 86 3.75 -4.51 -12.25
N LEU A 87 4.51 -5.42 -11.68
CA LEU A 87 5.77 -5.89 -12.25
C LEU A 87 5.50 -7.08 -13.18
N LYS A 88 5.83 -6.93 -14.47
CA LYS A 88 5.77 -8.02 -15.43
C LYS A 88 7.15 -8.66 -15.58
N VAL A 89 7.21 -9.97 -15.34
CA VAL A 89 8.38 -10.81 -15.56
C VAL A 89 8.12 -11.62 -16.81
N ASP A 90 8.73 -11.27 -17.94
CA ASP A 90 8.48 -11.87 -19.26
C ASP A 90 9.70 -12.61 -19.83
N SER A 91 10.79 -12.64 -19.09
CA SER A 91 12.03 -13.30 -19.50
C SER A 91 12.75 -13.88 -18.28
N PRO A 92 13.59 -14.91 -18.47
CA PRO A 92 14.45 -15.42 -17.42
C PRO A 92 15.38 -14.29 -16.95
N GLN A 93 15.12 -13.78 -15.75
CA GLN A 93 15.95 -12.78 -15.10
C GLN A 93 16.80 -13.43 -14.01
N ASP A 94 17.93 -12.78 -13.71
CA ASP A 94 18.71 -13.07 -12.52
C ASP A 94 17.81 -12.97 -11.27
N SER A 95 17.82 -14.01 -10.43
CA SER A 95 16.91 -14.11 -9.29
C SER A 95 17.18 -13.07 -8.20
N GLU A 96 18.42 -12.60 -8.06
CA GLU A 96 18.79 -11.56 -7.10
C GLU A 96 18.31 -10.20 -7.60
N LYS A 97 18.52 -9.91 -8.88
CA LYS A 97 17.99 -8.68 -9.51
C LYS A 97 16.47 -8.62 -9.40
N LEU A 98 15.77 -9.69 -9.76
CA LEU A 98 14.31 -9.76 -9.63
C LEU A 98 13.87 -9.62 -8.17
N GLN A 99 14.62 -10.18 -7.22
CA GLN A 99 14.32 -9.99 -5.79
C GLN A 99 14.45 -8.52 -5.37
N GLN A 100 15.46 -7.80 -5.85
CA GLN A 100 15.63 -6.37 -5.57
C GLN A 100 14.48 -5.55 -6.16
N GLU A 101 14.09 -5.82 -7.41
CA GLU A 101 12.95 -5.16 -8.07
C GLU A 101 11.64 -5.40 -7.30
N LEU A 102 11.40 -6.64 -6.87
CA LEU A 102 10.24 -6.99 -6.06
C LEU A 102 10.22 -6.26 -4.71
N VAL A 103 11.36 -6.20 -4.01
CA VAL A 103 11.49 -5.46 -2.75
C VAL A 103 11.19 -3.97 -2.97
N GLN A 104 11.81 -3.36 -3.98
CA GLN A 104 11.63 -1.95 -4.30
C GLN A 104 10.19 -1.62 -4.69
N SER A 105 9.54 -2.48 -5.49
CA SER A 105 8.14 -2.28 -5.89
C SER A 105 7.18 -2.27 -4.71
N LEU A 106 7.35 -3.20 -3.74
CA LEU A 106 6.54 -3.22 -2.53
C LEU A 106 6.86 -2.04 -1.62
N GLU A 107 8.14 -1.68 -1.47
CA GLU A 107 8.54 -0.54 -0.65
C GLU A 107 7.94 0.77 -1.19
N THR A 108 7.96 0.98 -2.51
CA THR A 108 7.30 2.11 -3.16
C THR A 108 5.81 2.13 -2.85
N ALA A 109 5.10 1.01 -3.04
CA ALA A 109 3.67 0.93 -2.73
C ALA A 109 3.38 1.23 -1.24
N MET A 110 4.21 0.73 -0.33
CA MET A 110 4.09 1.00 1.10
C MET A 110 4.34 2.47 1.43
N ASN A 111 5.32 3.12 0.81
CA ASN A 111 5.62 4.52 1.03
C ASN A 111 4.52 5.44 0.48
N THR A 112 3.96 5.10 -0.69
CA THR A 112 2.79 5.80 -1.25
C THR A 112 1.59 5.69 -0.31
N LEU A 113 1.25 4.48 0.13
CA LEU A 113 0.14 4.27 1.06
C LEU A 113 0.35 5.05 2.36
N ARG A 114 1.55 4.99 2.93
CA ARG A 114 1.91 5.74 4.14
C ARG A 114 1.69 7.24 3.97
N PHE A 115 2.15 7.81 2.86
CA PHE A 115 2.01 9.25 2.59
C PHE A 115 0.55 9.67 2.51
N ILE A 116 -0.29 8.89 1.82
CA ILE A 116 -1.72 9.18 1.69
C ILE A 116 -2.44 8.95 3.04
N ALA A 117 -2.09 7.89 3.75
CA ALA A 117 -2.72 7.51 5.02
C ALA A 117 -2.51 8.56 6.13
N ILE A 118 -1.35 9.22 6.17
CA ILE A 118 -1.04 10.28 7.14
C ILE A 118 -1.97 11.49 6.99
N GLN A 119 -2.50 11.74 5.78
CA GLN A 119 -3.38 12.88 5.53
C GLN A 119 -4.78 12.70 6.14
N ARG A 120 -5.17 11.46 6.50
CA ARG A 120 -6.48 11.14 7.09
C ARG A 120 -7.67 11.61 6.24
N ASP A 121 -7.49 11.67 4.93
CA ASP A 121 -8.54 12.09 4.00
C ASP A 121 -9.09 10.89 3.22
N ALA A 122 -10.29 10.44 3.59
CA ALA A 122 -10.95 9.30 2.96
C ALA A 122 -11.27 9.54 1.47
N ARG A 123 -11.31 10.80 1.00
CA ARG A 123 -11.56 11.12 -0.42
C ARG A 123 -10.42 10.69 -1.34
N ASN A 124 -9.24 10.41 -0.78
CA ASN A 124 -8.11 9.87 -1.52
C ASN A 124 -8.25 8.35 -1.82
N PHE A 125 -9.33 7.71 -1.37
CA PHE A 125 -9.54 6.27 -1.49
C PHE A 125 -10.91 5.94 -2.10
N ASP A 126 -10.95 4.87 -2.89
CA ASP A 126 -12.19 4.22 -3.29
C ASP A 126 -12.66 3.26 -2.20
N THR A 127 -13.85 3.50 -1.64
CA THR A 127 -14.38 2.64 -0.58
C THR A 127 -14.95 1.33 -1.12
N LEU A 128 -14.24 0.22 -0.90
CA LEU A 128 -14.67 -1.13 -1.30
C LEU A 128 -15.69 -1.75 -0.35
N ALA A 129 -15.58 -1.45 0.95
CA ALA A 129 -16.49 -1.95 1.98
C ALA A 129 -16.70 -0.88 3.05
N HIS A 130 -17.93 -0.75 3.54
CA HIS A 130 -18.24 0.08 4.71
C HIS A 130 -18.49 -0.84 5.90
N GLY A 131 -17.85 -0.55 7.03
CA GLY A 131 -18.21 -1.16 8.30
C GLY A 131 -19.65 -0.80 8.67
N LYS A 132 -20.40 -1.73 9.25
CA LYS A 132 -21.64 -1.41 9.97
C LYS A 132 -21.25 -0.74 11.29
N LEU A 133 -20.98 0.56 11.30
CA LEU A 133 -20.70 1.30 12.53
C LEU A 133 -21.94 2.08 13.02
N GLY A 134 -22.03 2.16 14.35
CA GLY A 134 -23.15 2.71 15.09
C GLY A 134 -23.53 4.13 14.66
N THR A 135 -24.85 4.34 14.63
CA THR A 135 -25.56 5.64 14.55
C THR A 135 -25.30 6.59 13.37
N GLY A 136 -24.38 6.31 12.45
CA GLY A 136 -24.13 7.17 11.27
C GLY A 136 -24.67 6.66 9.92
N GLY A 137 -25.31 5.48 9.88
CA GLY A 137 -25.62 4.72 8.67
C GLY A 137 -26.61 5.34 7.66
N PHE A 138 -27.12 6.54 7.90
CA PHE A 138 -28.11 7.19 7.01
C PHE A 138 -27.52 8.22 6.04
N TYR A 139 -26.34 8.80 6.32
CA TYR A 139 -25.82 9.90 5.49
C TYR A 139 -25.08 9.43 4.21
N GLY A 140 -24.43 8.26 4.24
CA GLY A 140 -23.68 7.75 3.08
C GLY A 140 -24.56 7.32 1.90
N GLY A 141 -25.78 6.86 2.16
CA GLY A 141 -26.75 6.50 1.11
C GLY A 141 -27.35 7.72 0.40
N TRP A 142 -27.51 8.84 1.12
CA TRP A 142 -28.14 10.05 0.59
C TRP A 142 -27.20 10.86 -0.33
N GLN A 143 -25.88 10.82 -0.09
CA GLN A 143 -24.90 11.51 -0.94
C GLN A 143 -24.72 10.83 -2.32
N LYS A 144 -24.77 9.50 -2.40
CA LYS A 144 -24.73 8.78 -3.69
C LYS A 144 -25.99 9.00 -4.54
N LEU A 145 -27.15 9.26 -3.91
CA LEU A 145 -28.38 9.61 -4.62
C LEU A 145 -28.36 11.07 -5.13
N LYS A 146 -27.76 12.01 -4.38
CA LYS A 146 -27.68 13.43 -4.76
C LYS A 146 -26.69 13.71 -5.88
N ALA A 147 -25.62 12.93 -6.00
CA ALA A 147 -24.62 13.10 -7.07
C ALA A 147 -25.14 12.67 -8.46
N SER A 148 -26.12 11.78 -8.52
CA SER A 148 -26.69 11.26 -9.78
C SER A 148 -27.71 12.21 -10.45
N LEU A 149 -28.08 13.33 -9.81
CA LEU A 149 -29.21 14.15 -10.26
C LEU A 149 -28.91 15.64 -10.54
N THR A 150 -27.71 16.17 -10.27
CA THR A 150 -27.50 17.64 -10.39
C THR A 150 -26.22 18.14 -11.07
N GLY A 151 -25.36 17.30 -11.63
CA GLY A 151 -24.39 17.70 -12.68
C GLY A 151 -23.56 18.99 -12.48
N ARG A 152 -23.18 19.35 -11.24
CA ARG A 152 -22.26 20.46 -10.92
C ARG A 152 -21.45 20.17 -9.63
N PRO A 153 -20.23 20.74 -9.49
CA PRO A 153 -19.21 20.27 -8.55
C PRO A 153 -19.57 20.59 -7.10
N TYR A 154 -19.42 19.59 -6.23
CA TYR A 154 -19.58 19.74 -4.79
C TYR A 154 -18.26 20.24 -4.18
N GLN A 155 -18.21 21.53 -3.85
CA GLN A 155 -17.22 22.11 -2.95
C GLN A 155 -17.73 21.96 -1.51
N ALA A 156 -16.93 21.31 -0.67
CA ALA A 156 -17.08 21.36 0.78
C ALA A 156 -15.78 21.92 1.37
N GLU A 157 -15.69 23.25 1.37
CA GLU A 157 -14.80 23.98 2.26
C GLU A 157 -15.39 23.89 3.66
N HIS A 158 -14.67 23.26 4.59
CA HIS A 158 -14.69 23.58 6.02
C HIS A 158 -13.52 22.89 6.71
N THR A 159 -12.36 23.54 6.69
CA THR A 159 -11.44 23.49 7.83
C THR A 159 -10.85 24.86 7.97
N VAL A 160 -11.27 25.55 9.03
CA VAL A 160 -10.63 26.77 9.51
C VAL A 160 -9.26 26.31 10.03
N LEU A 161 -8.20 26.66 9.32
CA LEU A 161 -6.83 26.50 9.85
C LEU A 161 -6.63 27.57 10.93
N PRO A 162 -6.11 27.23 12.12
CA PRO A 162 -5.61 28.25 13.03
C PRO A 162 -4.42 28.96 12.38
N GLU A 163 -4.49 30.29 12.31
CA GLU A 163 -3.35 31.14 11.96
C GLU A 163 -2.22 30.89 12.98
N TYR A 164 -1.15 30.22 12.57
CA TYR A 164 0.11 30.29 13.31
C TYR A 164 0.85 31.53 12.84
N GLY A 165 0.91 32.51 13.75
CA GLY A 165 1.51 33.81 13.55
C GLY A 165 2.93 33.76 13.01
N ARG A 166 3.14 34.63 12.03
CA ARG A 166 4.45 35.19 11.69
C ARG A 166 5.02 35.88 12.94
N ASP A 167 6.21 35.48 13.35
CA ASP A 167 7.20 36.37 13.95
C ASP A 167 8.58 35.71 13.87
N VAL A 168 9.22 35.87 12.70
CA VAL A 168 10.67 35.80 12.56
C VAL A 168 11.12 37.08 11.89
N ALA A 169 11.38 38.09 12.72
CA ALA A 169 12.16 39.25 12.34
C ALA A 169 13.01 39.72 13.51
N SER A 170 14.30 39.93 13.21
CA SER A 170 15.26 40.74 13.95
C SER A 170 16.08 40.07 15.06
N CYS A 171 17.08 39.28 14.66
CA CYS A 171 18.40 39.34 15.31
C CYS A 171 19.35 40.08 14.35
N LYS A 172 19.38 41.41 14.48
CA LYS A 172 20.39 42.27 13.86
C LYS A 172 21.47 42.53 14.92
N GLU A 173 22.68 42.14 14.54
CA GLU A 173 24.01 42.65 14.92
C GLU A 173 24.11 43.61 16.12
N ARG A 174 24.98 43.24 17.07
CA ARG A 174 25.76 44.21 17.85
C ARG A 174 27.15 43.64 18.06
N GLY A 175 28.12 44.24 17.39
CA GLY A 175 29.54 44.12 17.71
C GLY A 175 29.92 45.06 18.86
N ASP A 176 30.94 44.60 19.57
CA ASP A 176 32.10 45.28 20.17
C ASP A 176 31.99 46.62 20.93
N ASP A 177 32.83 46.63 21.97
CA ASP A 177 33.52 47.73 22.65
C ASP A 177 32.91 48.45 23.88
N LEU A 178 33.73 48.38 24.93
CA LEU A 178 33.80 49.07 26.24
C LEU A 178 33.06 48.45 27.44
#